data_AF-A0A976KCZ1-F1
#
_entry.id   AF-A0A976KCZ1-F1
#
_cell.length_a   1.000
_cell.length_b   1.000
_cell.length_c   1.000
_cell.angle_alpha   90.00
_cell.angle_beta   90.00
_cell.angle_gamma   90.00
#
_symmetry.space_group_name_H-M   'P 1'
#
loop_
_entity.id
_entity.type
_entity.pdbx_description
1 polymer ?
#
loop_
_entity_poly.entity_id
_entity_poly.type
_entity_poly.pdbx_seq_one_letter_code
_entity_poly.pdbx_strand_id
1 'polypeptide(L)'
;MSSPAARPPWPCPTSSCRWITRLLVSWTRSASREADSMKIGRVSGTVVSTINAPVFEARRLLLCDLLDESGKKQEGRSVIAVDAVDAGAGETVLILDEGNSARQVVDQEDAPIRAVIVGIIDEIEIKS
;
A
#
# COMPACT_ATOMS: atom_id res chain seq x y z
N MET A 1 -54.06 -11.51 -11.53
CA MET A 1 -53.77 -10.84 -12.82
C MET A 1 -53.02 -9.56 -12.46
N SER A 2 -51.71 -9.64 -12.24
CA SER A 2 -50.64 -9.52 -13.24
C SER A 2 -50.44 -8.09 -13.78
N SER A 3 -49.41 -7.41 -13.23
CA SER A 3 -48.50 -6.47 -13.92
C SER A 3 -49.05 -5.13 -14.46
N PRO A 4 -48.20 -4.20 -14.94
CA PRO A 4 -46.85 -3.78 -14.53
C PRO A 4 -46.61 -2.24 -14.66
N ALA A 5 -45.34 -1.83 -14.51
CA ALA A 5 -44.70 -0.63 -15.08
C ALA A 5 -44.98 0.70 -14.34
N ALA A 6 -44.08 1.69 -14.28
CA ALA A 6 -42.96 2.03 -15.12
C ALA A 6 -41.98 2.96 -14.37
N ARG A 7 -40.69 2.95 -14.73
CA ARG A 7 -39.80 4.12 -14.54
C ARG A 7 -40.29 5.23 -15.47
N PRO A 8 -40.19 6.51 -15.11
CA PRO A 8 -39.27 7.39 -15.85
C PRO A 8 -38.81 8.60 -14.97
N PRO A 9 -38.36 9.75 -15.53
CA PRO A 9 -37.15 10.02 -16.31
C PRO A 9 -36.39 11.27 -15.75
N TRP A 10 -35.21 11.60 -16.29
CA TRP A 10 -34.51 12.88 -16.03
C TRP A 10 -35.26 14.09 -16.65
N PRO A 11 -34.87 15.40 -16.49
CA PRO A 11 -33.96 16.09 -15.55
C PRO A 11 -34.57 17.35 -14.84
N CYS A 12 -33.77 17.97 -13.94
CA CYS A 12 -33.93 19.21 -13.13
C CYS A 12 -34.73 20.38 -13.78
N PRO A 13 -35.54 21.20 -13.06
CA PRO A 13 -35.00 22.28 -12.18
C PRO A 13 -35.98 22.83 -11.10
N THR A 14 -35.46 23.43 -10.02
CA THR A 14 -35.95 24.67 -9.33
C THR A 14 -35.41 24.77 -7.90
N SER A 15 -34.56 25.77 -7.70
CA SER A 15 -34.30 26.57 -6.50
C SER A 15 -34.89 26.16 -5.14
N SER A 16 -34.62 24.95 -4.62
CA SER A 16 -34.63 24.67 -3.18
C SER A 16 -34.07 23.29 -2.85
N CYS A 17 -32.86 22.98 -3.31
CA CYS A 17 -32.16 21.75 -2.93
C CYS A 17 -30.80 22.07 -2.34
N ARG A 18 -30.79 22.67 -1.15
CA ARG A 18 -29.59 22.87 -0.30
C ARG A 18 -29.05 21.58 0.34
N TRP A 19 -29.49 20.41 -0.12
CA TRP A 19 -29.21 19.11 0.50
C TRP A 19 -28.18 18.25 -0.27
N ILE A 20 -27.69 18.68 -1.44
CA ILE A 20 -26.73 17.90 -2.25
C ILE A 20 -25.25 18.29 -2.03
N THR A 21 -24.94 19.38 -1.34
CA THR A 21 -23.55 19.78 -1.05
C THR A 21 -23.05 19.38 0.34
N ARG A 22 -23.61 18.31 0.94
CA ARG A 22 -23.24 17.86 2.29
C ARG A 22 -23.19 16.33 2.44
N LEU A 23 -22.89 15.61 1.36
CA LEU A 23 -22.74 14.14 1.33
C LEU A 23 -21.50 13.66 0.57
N LEU A 24 -20.51 14.55 0.37
CA LEU A 24 -19.16 14.18 -0.11
C LEU A 24 -18.10 14.20 1.00
N VAL A 25 -18.50 14.53 2.23
CA VAL A 25 -17.60 14.60 3.39
C VAL A 25 -18.33 13.96 4.57
N SER A 26 -18.24 12.62 4.72
CA SER A 26 -18.64 11.82 5.91
C SER A 26 -19.25 10.46 5.55
N TRP A 27 -18.50 9.59 4.87
CA TRP A 27 -18.77 8.15 4.77
C TRP A 27 -17.51 7.52 4.18
N THR A 28 -16.63 6.86 4.91
CA THR A 28 -16.84 5.86 5.94
C THR A 28 -15.67 5.88 6.91
N ARG A 29 -16.00 5.69 8.20
CA ARG A 29 -15.23 4.93 9.19
C ARG A 29 -13.72 5.14 9.15
N SER A 30 -13.22 5.90 10.12
CA SER A 30 -12.07 5.46 10.92
C SER A 30 -11.10 4.56 10.14
N ALA A 31 -10.36 5.15 9.20
CA ALA A 31 -9.00 4.70 9.06
C ALA A 31 -8.45 4.94 10.45
N SER A 32 -8.29 3.84 11.18
CA SER A 32 -7.47 3.74 12.36
C SER A 32 -6.27 4.67 12.18
N ARG A 33 -5.68 5.11 13.30
CA ARG A 33 -4.24 5.34 13.31
C ARG A 33 -3.58 4.00 12.95
N GLU A 34 -3.69 3.57 11.71
CA GLU A 34 -3.12 2.36 11.16
C GLU A 34 -1.72 2.83 10.81
N ALA A 35 -0.83 2.69 11.79
CA ALA A 35 0.52 3.22 11.78
C ALA A 35 1.10 3.23 10.35
N ASP A 36 1.36 4.44 9.82
CA ASP A 36 2.34 4.68 8.77
C ASP A 36 3.68 4.23 9.35
N SER A 37 3.86 2.92 9.39
CA SER A 37 4.93 2.26 10.10
C SER A 37 5.88 1.78 9.04
N MET A 38 7.02 2.44 8.98
CA MET A 38 8.22 1.75 8.56
C MET A 38 8.31 0.44 9.33
N LYS A 39 8.46 -0.67 8.61
CA LYS A 39 8.57 -2.01 9.15
C LYS A 39 9.98 -2.50 8.93
N ILE A 40 10.46 -3.31 9.86
CA ILE A 40 11.72 -4.01 9.71
C ILE A 40 11.43 -5.39 9.13
N GLY A 41 12.20 -5.81 8.14
CA GLY A 41 12.07 -7.12 7.52
C GLY A 41 13.43 -7.72 7.17
N ARG A 42 13.44 -9.01 6.86
CA ARG A 42 14.59 -9.68 6.25
C ARG A 42 14.23 -10.14 4.85
N VAL A 43 15.10 -9.90 3.89
CA VAL A 43 14.90 -10.36 2.52
C VAL A 43 14.99 -11.88 2.47
N SER A 44 13.88 -12.52 2.09
CA SER A 44 13.75 -13.97 1.97
C SER A 44 14.17 -14.45 0.57
N GLY A 45 13.84 -13.67 -0.46
CA GLY A 45 14.18 -14.00 -1.84
C GLY A 45 13.59 -13.00 -2.85
N THR A 46 13.70 -13.35 -4.12
CA THR A 46 13.21 -12.52 -5.24
C THR A 46 11.92 -13.11 -5.82
N VAL A 47 10.97 -12.24 -6.14
CA VAL A 47 9.73 -12.59 -6.83
C VAL A 47 9.85 -12.17 -8.28
N VAL A 48 9.54 -13.07 -9.20
CA VAL A 48 9.52 -12.79 -10.64
C VAL A 48 8.08 -12.96 -11.12
N SER A 49 7.59 -11.98 -11.89
CA SER A 49 6.28 -12.05 -12.55
C SER A 49 6.43 -11.85 -14.04
N THR A 50 5.95 -12.80 -14.83
CA THR A 50 5.94 -12.74 -16.31
C THR A 50 4.97 -11.68 -16.83
N ILE A 51 3.88 -11.42 -16.11
CA ILE A 51 2.87 -10.42 -16.46
C ILE A 51 2.76 -9.44 -15.29
N ASN A 52 3.20 -8.21 -15.50
CA ASN A 52 3.16 -7.16 -14.50
C ASN A 52 2.86 -5.81 -15.19
N ALA A 53 2.53 -4.77 -14.40
CA ALA A 53 2.38 -3.43 -14.95
C ALA A 53 3.77 -2.91 -15.40
N PRO A 54 3.86 -2.11 -16.48
CA PRO A 54 5.14 -1.62 -17.02
C PRO A 54 6.05 -0.94 -15.99
N VAL A 55 5.44 -0.37 -14.95
CA VAL A 55 6.09 0.26 -13.79
C VAL A 55 7.03 -0.70 -13.03
N PHE A 56 6.85 -2.01 -13.16
CA PHE A 56 7.66 -3.03 -12.49
C PHE A 56 8.76 -3.66 -13.37
N GLU A 57 8.76 -3.43 -14.68
CA GLU A 57 9.67 -4.12 -15.62
C GLU A 57 11.16 -3.83 -15.35
N ALA A 58 11.48 -2.61 -14.88
CA ALA A 58 12.84 -2.18 -14.59
C ALA A 58 13.20 -2.28 -13.09
N ARG A 59 12.41 -3.02 -12.29
CA ARG A 59 12.53 -3.03 -10.83
C ARG A 59 12.50 -4.43 -10.27
N ARG A 60 13.28 -4.66 -9.22
CA ARG A 60 13.29 -5.95 -8.51
C ARG A 60 12.19 -5.98 -7.46
N LEU A 61 11.48 -7.09 -7.44
CA LEU A 61 10.49 -7.40 -6.41
C LEU A 61 11.13 -8.38 -5.43
N LEU A 62 11.24 -7.97 -4.17
CA LEU A 62 11.81 -8.78 -3.12
C LEU A 62 10.73 -9.22 -2.13
N LEU A 63 10.75 -10.51 -1.80
CA LEU A 63 9.94 -11.07 -0.74
C LEU A 63 10.65 -10.81 0.58
N CYS A 64 10.02 -10.02 1.46
CA CYS A 64 10.57 -9.67 2.76
C CYS A 64 9.71 -10.27 3.87
N ASP A 65 10.34 -11.02 4.76
CA ASP A 65 9.73 -11.53 5.97
C ASP A 65 9.79 -10.46 7.06
N LEU A 66 8.65 -10.07 7.65
CA LEU A 66 8.64 -9.05 8.68
C LEU A 66 9.29 -9.57 9.96
N LEU A 67 10.11 -8.72 10.59
CA LEU A 67 10.80 -9.03 11.84
C LEU A 67 10.06 -8.40 13.02
N ASP A 68 10.12 -9.07 14.16
CA ASP A 68 9.69 -8.55 15.44
C ASP A 68 10.81 -7.73 16.12
N GLU A 69 10.50 -7.06 17.23
CA GLU A 69 11.47 -6.32 18.05
C GLU A 69 12.65 -7.19 18.51
N SER A 70 12.45 -8.50 18.64
CA SER A 70 13.50 -9.47 18.97
C SER A 70 14.32 -9.95 17.75
N GLY A 71 14.11 -9.39 16.56
CA GLY A 71 14.78 -9.80 15.32
C GLY A 71 14.34 -11.17 14.78
N LYS A 72 13.29 -11.76 15.33
CA LYS A 72 12.72 -13.03 14.86
C LYS A 72 11.72 -12.78 13.74
N LYS A 73 11.67 -13.70 12.78
CA LYS A 73 10.66 -13.72 11.71
C LYS A 73 9.27 -13.88 12.33
N GLN A 74 8.35 -12.98 11.99
CA GLN A 74 6.94 -13.12 12.32
C GLN A 74 6.32 -14.14 11.37
N GLU A 75 5.83 -15.26 11.90
CA GLU A 75 5.21 -16.31 11.09
C GLU A 75 3.95 -15.79 10.38
N GLY A 76 3.82 -16.10 9.09
CA GLY A 76 2.68 -15.68 8.26
C GLY A 76 2.66 -14.20 7.86
N ARG A 77 3.70 -13.42 8.19
CA ARG A 77 3.79 -11.99 7.86
C ARG A 77 4.96 -11.72 6.93
N SER A 78 4.69 -11.77 5.64
CA SER A 78 5.63 -11.41 4.57
C SER A 78 5.03 -10.33 3.67
N VAL A 79 5.87 -9.44 3.17
CA VAL A 79 5.51 -8.34 2.27
C VAL A 79 6.36 -8.43 1.02
N ILE A 80 5.75 -8.20 -0.14
CA ILE A 80 6.49 -8.02 -1.39
C ILE A 80 6.77 -6.52 -1.51
N ALA A 81 8.04 -6.16 -1.57
CA ALA A 81 8.47 -4.77 -1.68
C ALA A 81 9.30 -4.57 -2.94
N VAL A 82 9.18 -3.37 -3.51
CA VAL A 82 10.07 -2.92 -4.60
C VAL A 82 11.40 -2.52 -3.97
N ASP A 83 12.49 -3.01 -4.56
CA ASP A 83 13.83 -2.65 -4.13
C ASP A 83 14.27 -1.29 -4.74
N ALA A 84 14.64 -0.35 -3.87
CA ALA A 84 15.23 0.94 -4.28
C ALA A 84 16.71 1.08 -3.88
N VAL A 85 17.26 0.14 -3.09
CA VAL A 85 18.58 0.27 -2.46
C VAL A 85 19.54 -0.87 -2.79
N ASP A 86 19.15 -1.79 -3.67
CA ASP A 86 19.95 -2.96 -4.06
C ASP A 86 20.20 -3.95 -2.92
N ALA A 87 19.13 -4.26 -2.17
CA ALA A 87 19.20 -5.24 -1.10
C ALA A 87 19.34 -6.69 -1.62
N GLY A 88 20.24 -7.44 -0.99
CA GLY A 88 20.49 -8.86 -1.22
C GLY A 88 19.63 -9.79 -0.36
N ALA A 89 19.60 -11.08 -0.72
CA ALA A 89 18.91 -12.10 0.07
C ALA A 89 19.61 -12.33 1.43
N GLY A 90 18.83 -12.35 2.50
CA GLY A 90 19.33 -12.51 3.87
C GLY A 90 19.62 -11.21 4.61
N GLU A 91 19.60 -10.06 3.93
CA GLU A 91 19.83 -8.76 4.55
C GLU A 91 18.60 -8.26 5.32
N THR A 92 18.87 -7.52 6.40
CA THR A 92 17.83 -6.83 7.17
C THR A 92 17.58 -5.48 6.54
N VAL A 93 16.32 -5.20 6.24
CA VAL A 93 15.89 -4.04 5.45
C VAL A 93 14.79 -3.26 6.15
N LEU A 94 14.76 -1.97 5.87
CA LEU A 94 13.71 -1.05 6.27
C LEU A 94 12.70 -0.91 5.12
N ILE A 95 11.45 -1.27 5.41
CA ILE A 95 10.35 -1.33 4.45
C ILE A 95 9.37 -0.21 4.77
N LEU A 96 9.10 0.62 3.79
CA LEU A 96 8.04 1.62 3.85
C LEU A 96 6.77 1.01 3.25
N ASP A 97 5.68 0.94 4.03
CA ASP A 97 4.38 0.36 3.64
C ASP A 97 3.31 1.44 3.54
N GLU A 98 3.60 2.49 2.77
CA GLU A 98 2.72 3.63 2.51
C GLU A 98 2.74 3.98 1.02
N GLY A 99 1.57 3.99 0.38
CA GLY A 99 1.46 4.18 -1.07
C GLY A 99 1.91 5.55 -1.57
N ASN A 100 1.71 6.62 -0.80
CA ASN A 100 2.08 7.96 -1.25
C ASN A 100 3.60 8.17 -1.20
N SER A 101 4.23 7.85 -0.07
CA SER A 101 5.68 7.91 0.07
C SER A 101 6.40 6.92 -0.85
N ALA A 102 5.84 5.72 -1.08
CA ALA A 102 6.37 4.76 -2.04
C ALA A 102 6.46 5.35 -3.46
N ARG A 103 5.44 6.09 -3.91
CA ARG A 103 5.43 6.72 -5.23
C ARG A 103 6.49 7.82 -5.37
N GLN A 104 6.79 8.54 -4.29
CA GLN A 104 7.85 9.55 -4.27
C GLN A 104 9.24 8.93 -4.37
N VAL A 105 9.50 7.85 -3.62
CA VAL A 105 10.79 7.12 -3.70
C VAL A 105 11.02 6.57 -5.11
N VAL A 106 9.94 6.20 -5.77
CA VAL A 106 9.97 5.52 -7.06
C VAL A 106 9.80 6.49 -8.25
N ASP A 107 9.64 7.79 -7.97
CA ASP A 107 9.44 8.88 -8.94
C ASP A 107 8.34 8.60 -9.99
N GLN A 108 7.21 8.04 -9.53
CA GLN A 108 6.08 7.66 -10.37
C GLN A 108 4.76 7.89 -9.62
N GLU A 109 4.04 8.96 -9.97
CA GLU A 109 2.81 9.36 -9.28
C GLU A 109 1.66 8.34 -9.41
N ASP A 110 1.55 7.69 -10.57
CA ASP A 110 0.49 6.72 -10.88
C ASP A 110 0.88 5.26 -10.62
N ALA A 111 2.04 5.02 -10.00
CA ALA A 111 2.51 3.67 -9.74
C ALA A 111 1.62 2.94 -8.71
N PRO A 112 1.17 1.69 -9.01
CA PRO A 112 0.46 0.84 -8.05
C PRO A 112 1.44 0.19 -7.06
N ILE A 113 2.31 0.98 -6.45
CA ILE A 113 3.32 0.54 -5.50
C ILE A 113 2.93 1.01 -4.11
N ARG A 114 2.95 0.08 -3.15
CA ARG A 114 2.65 0.37 -1.75
C ARG A 114 3.85 0.12 -0.83
N ALA A 115 4.61 -0.95 -1.09
CA ALA A 115 5.75 -1.34 -0.28
C ALA A 115 7.06 -1.13 -1.04
N VAL A 116 7.99 -0.39 -0.43
CA VAL A 116 9.31 -0.08 -1.00
C VAL A 116 10.37 -0.28 0.08
N ILE A 117 11.50 -0.87 -0.29
CA ILE A 117 12.67 -0.95 0.57
C ILE A 117 13.44 0.37 0.47
N VAL A 118 13.58 1.06 1.59
CA VAL A 118 14.21 2.40 1.64
C VAL A 118 15.64 2.37 2.16
N GLY A 119 16.07 1.28 2.79
CA GLY A 119 17.42 1.17 3.36
C GLY A 119 17.74 -0.22 3.89
N ILE A 120 19.04 -0.48 4.05
CA ILE A 120 19.60 -1.66 4.71
C ILE A 120 19.89 -1.28 6.17
N ILE A 121 19.60 -2.17 7.10
CA ILE A 121 19.80 -1.94 8.53
C ILE A 121 21.09 -2.63 8.97
N ASP A 122 22.04 -1.84 9.48
CA ASP A 122 23.31 -2.34 10.00
C ASP A 122 23.15 -2.93 11.41
N GLU A 123 22.54 -2.18 12.32
CA GLU A 123 22.39 -2.56 13.72
C GLU A 123 21.08 -2.03 14.32
N ILE A 124 20.49 -2.81 15.23
CA ILE A 124 19.28 -2.43 15.97
C ILE A 124 19.63 -2.43 17.46
N GLU A 125 19.73 -1.24 18.05
CA GLU A 125 19.97 -1.06 19.49
C GLU A 125 18.64 -0.79 20.22
N ILE A 126 18.28 -1.67 21.16
CA ILE A 126 17.09 -1.51 22.01
C ILE A 126 17.56 -1.17 23.42
N LYS A 127 17.32 0.07 23.86
CA LYS A 127 17.59 0.48 25.24
C LYS A 127 16.37 0.17 26.11
N SER A 128 16.54 -0.75 27.06
CA SER A 128 15.55 -1.10 28.09
C SER A 128 15.52 -0.07 29.21
#